data_AF-A0A9D4T2C8-F1
#
_entry.id   AF-A0A9D4T2C8-F1
#
_cell.length_a   1.000
_cell.length_b   1.000
_cell.length_c   1.000
_cell.angle_alpha   90.00
_cell.angle_beta   90.00
_cell.angle_gamma   90.00
#
_symmetry.space_group_name_H-M   'P 1'
#
loop_
_entity.id
_entity.type
_entity.pdbx_description
1 polymer ?
#
loop_
_entity_poly.entity_id
_entity_poly.type
_entity_poly.pdbx_seq_one_letter_code
_entity_poly.pdbx_strand_id
1 'polypeptide(L)'
;MLSRMVLCSDSGKSYAVDLRSAVGMLAESGKAVTQETLRNCFRHAGSTLDAEAAVSPQVDSVCDELPSADVAFDDLRAAGVSIPAGITFEGFADADKDLELCAELTYDEIIHQVTEDSDDSYTANEVGVDASTDDTVIGVQRQHDVDLN
;
A
#
# COMPACT_ATOMS: atom_id res chain seq x y z
N MET A 1 -19.69 -7.17 -7.10
CA MET A 1 -19.80 -7.46 -5.65
C MET A 1 -20.01 -6.21 -4.81
N LEU A 2 -19.27 -5.11 -5.04
CA LEU A 2 -19.54 -3.80 -4.45
C LEU A 2 -21.02 -3.39 -4.56
N SER A 3 -21.63 -3.57 -5.74
CA SER A 3 -23.06 -3.30 -5.93
C SER A 3 -23.98 -4.12 -5.01
N ARG A 4 -23.60 -5.36 -4.65
CA ARG A 4 -24.38 -6.21 -3.74
C ARG A 4 -24.16 -5.83 -2.28
N MET A 5 -22.94 -5.42 -1.90
CA MET A 5 -22.67 -4.81 -0.59
C MET A 5 -23.47 -3.52 -0.40
N VAL A 6 -23.46 -2.64 -1.41
CA VAL A 6 -24.21 -1.38 -1.41
C VAL A 6 -25.71 -1.66 -1.31
N LEU A 7 -26.26 -2.61 -2.08
CA LEU A 7 -27.67 -3.01 -1.96
C LEU A 7 -28.03 -3.62 -0.59
N CYS A 8 -27.13 -4.35 0.05
CA CYS A 8 -27.34 -4.86 1.41
C CYS A 8 -27.29 -3.73 2.46
N SER A 9 -26.39 -2.75 2.27
CA SER A 9 -26.31 -1.53 3.08
C SER A 9 -27.59 -0.69 2.96
N ASP A 10 -28.06 -0.46 1.73
CA ASP A 10 -29.27 0.34 1.45
C ASP A 10 -30.55 -0.34 1.96
N SER A 11 -30.55 -1.66 2.09
CA SER A 11 -31.68 -2.42 2.64
C SER A 11 -31.58 -2.71 4.14
N GLY A 12 -30.56 -2.19 4.83
CA GLY A 12 -30.34 -2.39 6.27
C GLY A 12 -30.03 -3.83 6.67
N LYS A 13 -29.58 -4.67 5.73
CA LYS A 13 -29.30 -6.09 5.95
C LYS A 13 -27.80 -6.31 6.13
N SER A 14 -27.42 -7.08 7.15
CA SER A 14 -26.01 -7.44 7.35
C SER A 14 -25.51 -8.29 6.18
N TYR A 15 -24.51 -7.80 5.47
CA TYR A 15 -23.81 -8.57 4.46
C TYR A 15 -22.79 -9.47 5.14
N ALA A 16 -23.14 -10.74 5.35
CA ALA A 16 -22.22 -11.74 5.87
C ALA A 16 -21.41 -12.34 4.71
N VAL A 17 -20.09 -12.19 4.75
CA VAL A 17 -19.16 -12.85 3.83
C VAL A 17 -18.55 -14.04 4.57
N ASP A 18 -18.78 -15.24 4.06
CA ASP A 18 -18.11 -16.43 4.58
C ASP A 18 -16.60 -16.38 4.26
N LEU A 19 -15.76 -16.90 5.17
CA LEU A 19 -14.29 -16.93 5.01
C LEU A 19 -13.88 -17.50 3.65
N ARG A 20 -14.53 -18.58 3.20
CA ARG A 20 -14.29 -19.18 1.89
C ARG A 20 -14.59 -18.23 0.73
N SER A 21 -15.64 -17.42 0.85
CA SER A 21 -15.97 -16.40 -0.13
C SER A 21 -14.96 -15.26 -0.10
N ALA A 22 -14.48 -14.85 1.07
CA ALA A 22 -13.44 -13.83 1.20
C ALA A 22 -12.12 -14.27 0.54
N VAL A 23 -11.70 -15.51 0.75
CA VAL A 23 -10.50 -16.07 0.10
C VAL A 23 -10.67 -16.16 -1.41
N GLY A 24 -11.85 -16.59 -1.89
CA GLY A 24 -12.17 -16.58 -3.32
C GLY A 24 -12.09 -15.17 -3.93
N MET A 25 -12.61 -14.17 -3.22
CA MET A 25 -12.53 -12.76 -3.64
C MET A 25 -11.09 -12.25 -3.68
N LEU A 26 -10.26 -12.61 -2.71
CA LEU A 26 -8.85 -12.23 -2.70
C LEU A 26 -8.11 -12.86 -3.89
N ALA A 27 -8.32 -14.15 -4.14
CA ALA A 27 -7.73 -14.86 -5.26
C ALA A 27 -8.15 -14.28 -6.63
N GLU A 28 -9.41 -13.86 -6.78
CA GLU A 28 -9.87 -13.18 -7.99
C GLU A 28 -9.31 -11.76 -8.12
N SER A 29 -9.21 -11.02 -7.02
CA SER A 29 -8.66 -9.66 -7.03
C SER A 29 -7.19 -9.63 -7.44
N GLY A 30 -6.39 -10.62 -7.03
CA GLY A 30 -4.99 -10.75 -7.44
C GLY A 30 -4.81 -10.95 -8.95
N LYS A 31 -5.79 -11.54 -9.65
CA LYS A 31 -5.76 -11.69 -11.11
C LYS A 31 -5.99 -10.38 -11.86
N ALA A 32 -6.64 -9.41 -11.23
CA ALA A 32 -6.91 -8.10 -11.82
C ALA A 32 -5.71 -7.15 -11.69
N VAL A 33 -4.73 -7.46 -10.85
CA VAL A 33 -3.53 -6.64 -10.67
C VAL A 33 -2.51 -6.99 -11.75
N THR A 34 -2.12 -6.00 -12.55
CA THR A 34 -1.06 -6.19 -13.56
C THR A 34 0.32 -6.07 -12.91
N GLN A 35 1.33 -6.66 -13.53
CA GLN A 35 2.72 -6.49 -13.07
C GLN A 35 3.17 -5.02 -13.09
N GLU A 36 2.63 -4.22 -14.00
CA GLU A 36 2.88 -2.79 -14.05
C GLU A 36 2.35 -2.08 -12.80
N THR A 37 1.14 -2.43 -12.35
CA THR A 37 0.58 -1.91 -11.10
C THR A 37 1.46 -2.26 -9.90
N LEU A 38 1.92 -3.52 -9.80
CA LEU A 38 2.83 -3.94 -8.72
C LEU A 38 4.15 -3.16 -8.77
N ARG A 39 4.79 -3.05 -9.94
CA ARG A 39 6.02 -2.28 -10.10
C ARG A 39 5.85 -0.82 -9.68
N ASN A 40 4.71 -0.22 -10.02
CA ASN A 40 4.45 1.17 -9.67
C ASN A 40 4.24 1.34 -8.15
N CYS A 41 3.53 0.41 -7.49
CA CYS A 41 3.35 0.42 -6.03
C CYS A 41 4.69 0.28 -5.28
N PHE A 42 5.61 -0.53 -5.79
CA PHE A 42 6.92 -0.75 -5.16
C PHE A 42 8.05 0.11 -5.73
N ARG A 43 7.75 1.08 -6.60
CA ARG A 43 8.75 1.92 -7.26
C ARG A 43 9.66 2.67 -6.27
N HIS A 44 9.11 3.09 -5.14
CA HIS A 44 9.82 3.83 -4.11
C HIS A 44 10.38 2.93 -2.99
N ALA A 45 10.04 1.63 -3.00
CA ALA A 45 10.53 0.67 -2.01
C ALA A 45 11.94 0.14 -2.34
N GLY A 46 12.60 0.68 -3.37
CA GLY A 46 13.95 0.27 -3.80
C GLY A 46 14.03 -1.13 -4.42
N SER A 47 12.91 -1.85 -4.55
CA SER A 47 12.88 -3.17 -5.17
C SER A 47 12.85 -3.04 -6.70
N THR A 48 14.02 -3.11 -7.34
CA THR A 48 14.12 -3.31 -8.78
C THR A 48 13.88 -4.79 -9.08
N LEU A 49 12.64 -5.15 -9.40
CA LEU A 49 12.30 -6.47 -9.94
C LEU A 49 12.80 -6.54 -11.39
N ASP A 50 14.01 -7.08 -11.57
CA ASP A 50 14.54 -7.41 -12.88
C ASP A 50 13.62 -8.41 -13.57
N ALA A 51 13.08 -8.00 -14.72
CA ALA A 51 12.06 -8.72 -15.47
C ALA A 51 12.53 -10.09 -15.99
N GLU A 52 13.84 -10.34 -16.05
CA GLU A 52 14.42 -11.62 -16.50
C GLU A 52 14.50 -12.70 -15.41
N ALA A 53 14.35 -12.34 -14.12
CA ALA A 53 14.39 -13.33 -13.03
C ALA A 53 13.00 -13.88 -12.67
N ALA A 54 11.93 -13.44 -13.35
CA ALA A 54 10.57 -13.89 -13.11
C ALA A 54 10.30 -15.25 -13.80
N VAL A 55 11.10 -16.27 -13.48
CA VAL A 55 10.59 -17.64 -13.54
C VAL A 55 9.59 -17.72 -12.41
N SER A 56 8.29 -17.63 -12.72
CA SER A 56 7.25 -17.98 -11.76
C SER A 56 7.59 -19.35 -11.18
N PRO A 57 7.88 -19.51 -9.88
CA PRO A 57 7.61 -20.80 -9.29
C PRO A 57 6.11 -20.99 -9.46
N GLN A 58 5.72 -21.91 -10.34
CA GLN A 58 4.40 -22.50 -10.21
C GLN A 58 4.37 -23.07 -8.80
N VAL A 59 3.73 -22.33 -7.89
CA VAL A 59 3.22 -22.90 -6.66
C VAL A 59 2.09 -23.83 -7.08
N ASP A 60 2.50 -24.97 -7.64
CA ASP A 60 1.66 -26.14 -7.66
C ASP A 60 1.26 -26.36 -6.21
N SER A 61 -0.04 -26.21 -5.98
CA SER A 61 -0.72 -26.54 -4.74
C SER A 61 -0.63 -28.06 -4.56
N VAL A 62 0.56 -28.56 -4.27
CA VAL A 62 0.75 -29.88 -3.72
C VAL A 62 0.67 -29.68 -2.22
N CYS A 63 -0.44 -30.12 -1.65
CA CYS A 63 -0.58 -30.38 -0.23
C CYS A 63 0.27 -31.61 0.11
N ASP A 64 1.56 -31.58 -0.23
CA ASP A 64 2.55 -32.49 0.32
C ASP A 64 2.86 -31.97 1.72
N GLU A 65 2.95 -32.88 2.68
CA GLU A 65 3.37 -32.60 4.05
C GLU A 65 4.46 -31.53 4.03
N LEU A 66 4.16 -30.37 4.62
CA LEU A 66 5.14 -29.30 4.75
C LEU A 66 6.40 -29.94 5.36
N PRO A 67 7.54 -29.91 4.66
CA PRO A 67 8.76 -30.46 5.22
C PRO A 67 9.00 -29.77 6.56
N SER A 68 9.45 -30.55 7.56
CA SER A 68 9.76 -30.00 8.88
C SER A 68 10.58 -28.72 8.71
N ALA A 69 10.33 -27.71 9.54
CA ALA A 69 11.01 -26.42 9.39
C ALA A 69 12.55 -26.52 9.44
N ASP A 70 13.08 -27.56 10.10
CA ASP A 70 14.52 -27.87 10.06
C ASP A 70 15.01 -28.33 8.68
N VAL A 71 14.18 -29.06 7.92
CA VAL A 71 14.49 -29.45 6.53
C VAL A 71 14.58 -28.22 5.64
N ALA A 72 13.70 -27.23 5.84
CA ALA A 72 13.79 -25.96 5.14
C ALA A 72 15.09 -25.19 5.47
N PHE A 73 15.57 -25.28 6.72
CA PHE A 73 16.87 -24.68 7.10
C PHE A 73 18.04 -25.38 6.41
N ASP A 74 17.99 -26.71 6.29
CA ASP A 74 19.00 -27.48 5.58
C ASP A 74 19.00 -27.17 4.07
N ASP A 75 17.83 -27.03 3.46
CA ASP A 75 17.70 -26.63 2.05
C ASP A 75 18.25 -25.22 1.81
N LEU A 76 17.97 -24.27 2.70
CA LEU A 76 18.51 -22.91 2.61
C LEU A 76 20.04 -22.89 2.77
N ARG A 77 20.61 -23.69 3.66
CA ARG A 77 22.07 -23.86 3.78
C ARG A 77 22.65 -24.44 2.49
N ALA A 78 22.02 -25.47 1.93
CA ALA A 78 22.44 -26.07 0.67
C ALA A 78 22.36 -25.08 -0.50
N ALA A 79 21.39 -24.16 -0.48
CA ALA A 79 21.26 -23.06 -1.42
C ALA A 79 22.28 -21.92 -1.20
N GLY A 80 23.13 -22.01 -0.18
CA GLY A 80 24.20 -21.04 0.09
C GLY A 80 23.82 -19.90 1.04
N VAL A 81 22.67 -19.99 1.72
CA VAL A 81 22.31 -19.03 2.78
C VAL A 81 23.19 -19.29 4.00
N SER A 82 23.81 -18.23 4.54
CA SER A 82 24.69 -18.32 5.70
C SER A 82 23.88 -18.46 7.00
N ILE A 83 23.41 -19.67 7.28
CA ILE A 83 22.77 -20.04 8.54
C ILE A 83 23.82 -20.80 9.38
N PRO A 84 24.16 -20.34 10.61
CA PRO A 84 25.14 -21.02 11.45
C PRO A 84 24.80 -22.49 11.67
N ALA A 85 25.83 -23.34 11.64
CA ALA A 85 25.69 -24.76 11.90
C ALA A 85 25.28 -24.97 13.37
N GLY A 86 24.18 -25.69 13.60
CA GLY A 86 23.65 -25.97 14.94
C GLY A 86 22.47 -25.08 15.38
N ILE A 87 22.07 -24.08 14.57
CA ILE A 87 20.79 -23.39 14.79
C ILE A 87 19.66 -24.27 14.23
N THR A 88 18.74 -24.65 15.11
CA THR A 88 17.47 -25.30 14.74
C THR A 88 16.40 -24.25 14.52
N PHE A 89 15.32 -24.64 13.84
CA PHE A 89 14.17 -23.75 13.68
C PHE A 89 13.60 -23.33 15.04
N GLU A 90 13.51 -24.25 16.00
CA GLU A 90 13.01 -23.96 17.35
C GLU A 90 13.88 -22.92 18.07
N GLY A 91 15.20 -23.03 17.98
CA GLY A 91 16.12 -22.03 18.57
C GLY A 91 16.03 -20.66 17.89
N PHE A 92 15.71 -20.62 16.59
CA PHE A 92 15.43 -19.36 15.90
C PHE A 92 14.09 -18.75 16.32
N ALA A 93 13.03 -19.56 16.40
CA ALA A 93 11.70 -19.11 16.79
C ALA A 93 11.66 -18.64 18.25
N ASP A 94 12.36 -19.33 19.16
CA ASP A 94 12.46 -18.93 20.56
C ASP A 94 13.24 -17.63 20.73
N ALA A 95 14.26 -17.38 19.90
CA ALA A 95 15.00 -16.12 19.94
C ALA A 95 14.14 -14.91 19.52
N ASP A 96 13.19 -15.11 18.60
CA ASP A 96 12.30 -14.05 18.11
C ASP A 96 11.13 -13.77 19.07
N LYS A 97 10.78 -14.74 19.91
CA LYS A 97 9.64 -14.66 20.83
C LYS A 97 9.73 -13.49 21.82
N ASP A 98 10.94 -13.17 22.26
CA ASP A 98 11.19 -12.12 23.25
C ASP A 98 11.56 -10.77 22.62
N LEU A 99 11.44 -10.65 21.28
CA LEU A 99 11.72 -9.42 20.58
C LEU A 99 10.52 -8.46 20.71
N GLU A 100 10.75 -7.26 21.24
CA GLU A 100 9.75 -6.19 21.21
C GLU A 100 9.61 -5.69 19.76
N LEU A 101 8.63 -6.23 19.04
CA LEU A 101 8.38 -5.94 17.62
C LEU A 101 7.86 -4.52 17.37
N CYS A 102 7.40 -3.82 18.42
CA CYS A 102 6.90 -2.46 18.34
C CYS A 102 7.44 -1.67 19.53
N ALA A 103 8.19 -0.61 19.24
CA ALA A 103 8.40 0.42 20.25
C ALA A 103 7.05 1.08 20.52
N GLU A 104 6.62 1.11 21.78
CA GLU A 104 5.48 1.91 22.19
C GLU A 104 5.86 3.39 22.06
N LEU A 105 5.48 4.00 20.94
CA LEU A 105 5.60 5.45 20.79
C LEU A 105 4.59 6.12 21.73
N THR A 106 5.08 7.04 22.53
CA THR A 106 4.24 7.96 23.30
C THR A 106 3.48 8.87 22.33
N TYR A 107 2.32 9.38 22.77
CA TYR A 107 1.53 10.31 21.95
C TYR A 107 2.34 11.52 21.48
N ASP A 108 3.27 12.01 22.30
CA ASP A 108 4.12 13.14 21.96
C ASP A 108 5.12 12.80 20.84
N GLU A 109 5.69 11.59 20.84
CA GLU A 109 6.57 11.11 19.77
C GLU A 109 5.82 10.89 18.45
N ILE A 110 4.57 10.40 18.52
CA ILE A 110 3.70 10.27 17.34
C ILE A 110 3.40 11.64 16.75
N ILE A 111 3.04 12.62 17.59
CA ILE A 111 2.74 14.00 17.14
C ILE A 111 3.99 14.60 16.50
N HIS A 112 5.16 14.45 17.12
CA HIS A 112 6.43 14.95 16.62
C HIS A 112 6.75 14.42 15.22
N GLN A 113 6.66 13.11 15.00
CA GLN A 113 6.90 12.49 13.68
C GLN A 113 5.96 13.05 12.61
N VAL A 114 4.67 13.20 12.93
CA VAL A 114 3.69 13.74 11.98
C VAL A 114 3.92 15.22 11.66
N THR A 115 4.43 16.00 12.62
CA THR A 115 4.69 17.42 12.43
C THR A 115 6.00 17.72 11.73
N GLU A 116 7.05 16.92 11.94
CA GLU A 116 8.36 17.15 11.33
C GLU A 116 8.45 16.65 9.89
N ASP A 117 7.73 15.57 9.54
CA ASP A 117 7.65 15.07 8.15
C ASP A 117 6.74 15.94 7.25
N SER A 118 6.09 16.97 7.82
CA SER A 118 5.20 17.88 7.08
C SER A 118 5.88 19.17 6.60
N ASP A 119 7.19 19.32 6.84
CA ASP A 119 7.99 20.49 6.42
C ASP A 119 8.74 20.27 5.09
N ASP A 120 8.25 19.36 4.23
CA ASP A 120 8.57 19.39 2.81
C ASP A 120 7.98 20.65 2.18
N SER A 121 8.79 21.71 2.22
CA SER A 121 8.50 23.02 1.70
C SER A 121 8.11 22.94 0.22
N TYR A 122 6.81 23.04 -0.06
CA TYR A 122 6.36 23.55 -1.35
C TYR A 122 6.82 25.01 -1.45
N THR A 123 8.04 25.24 -1.94
CA THR A 123 8.40 26.55 -2.48
C THR A 123 7.55 26.74 -3.72
N ALA A 124 6.35 27.30 -3.53
CA ALA A 124 5.52 27.85 -4.57
C ALA A 124 6.37 28.90 -5.28
N ASN A 125 6.90 28.52 -6.45
CA ASN A 125 7.60 29.43 -7.33
C ASN A 125 6.52 30.37 -7.90
N GLU A 126 6.28 31.49 -7.22
CA GLU A 126 5.47 32.58 -7.74
C GLU A 126 6.18 33.14 -8.98
N VAL A 127 5.82 32.61 -10.14
CA VAL A 127 6.17 33.21 -11.42
C VAL A 127 5.37 34.50 -11.53
N GLY A 128 6.05 35.62 -11.28
CA GLY A 128 5.52 36.96 -11.44
C GLY A 128 4.89 37.15 -12.81
N VAL A 129 3.57 37.38 -12.80
CA VAL A 129 2.84 37.85 -13.98
C VAL A 129 3.22 39.32 -14.18
N ASP A 130 4.09 39.54 -15.17
CA ASP A 130 4.49 40.85 -15.63
C ASP A 130 3.26 41.65 -16.08
N ALA A 131 2.99 42.72 -15.34
CA ALA A 131 1.93 43.67 -15.58
C ALA A 131 2.35 44.61 -16.72
N SER A 132 2.02 44.24 -17.96
CA SER A 132 1.97 45.21 -19.06
C SER A 132 0.57 45.82 -19.14
N THR A 133 0.40 46.93 -18.44
CA THR A 133 -0.70 47.89 -18.66
C THR A 133 -0.64 48.42 -20.09
N ASP A 134 -1.69 48.18 -20.89
CA ASP A 134 -2.04 49.08 -21.97
C ASP A 134 -3.54 49.38 -21.95
N ASP A 135 -3.80 50.62 -22.26
CA ASP A 135 -4.90 51.49 -21.88
C ASP A 135 -6.07 51.37 -22.86
N THR A 136 -7.30 51.18 -22.39
CA THR A 136 -8.51 51.67 -23.09
C THR A 136 -9.68 51.80 -22.11
N VAL A 137 -9.86 53.03 -21.63
CA VAL A 137 -11.09 53.60 -21.06
C VAL A 137 -12.21 53.56 -22.12
N ILE A 138 -13.47 53.22 -21.84
CA ILE A 138 -14.61 54.13 -21.55
C ILE A 138 -15.88 53.26 -21.53
N GLY A 139 -16.79 53.45 -20.55
CA GLY A 139 -18.17 52.99 -20.69
C GLY A 139 -18.99 52.84 -19.41
N VAL A 140 -19.22 53.94 -18.70
CA VAL A 140 -20.20 54.05 -17.59
C VAL A 140 -21.62 53.81 -18.11
N GLN A 141 -22.42 52.92 -17.51
CA GLN A 141 -23.87 53.17 -17.34
C GLN A 141 -24.47 52.34 -16.19
N ARG A 142 -25.24 53.04 -15.36
CA ARG A 142 -25.91 52.58 -14.15
C ARG A 142 -27.21 51.80 -14.43
N GLN A 143 -27.62 51.07 -13.39
CA GLN A 143 -28.98 51.02 -12.80
C GLN A 143 -29.95 49.85 -13.11
N HIS A 144 -30.41 49.31 -11.97
CA HIS A 144 -31.76 48.88 -11.58
C HIS A 144 -32.22 47.44 -11.80
N ASP A 145 -32.53 46.82 -10.65
CA ASP A 145 -33.56 45.79 -10.38
C ASP A 145 -34.72 45.76 -11.39
N VAL A 146 -35.22 44.56 -11.71
CA VAL A 146 -36.61 44.13 -11.42
C VAL A 146 -36.67 42.58 -11.42
N ASP A 147 -37.41 42.09 -10.43
CA ASP A 147 -37.78 40.74 -10.03
C ASP A 147 -38.36 39.77 -11.07
N LEU A 148 -38.11 38.49 -10.74
CA LEU A 148 -38.96 37.28 -10.74
C LEU A 148 -40.18 37.19 -11.66
N ASN A 149 -40.26 36.04 -12.35
CA ASN A 149 -41.52 35.39 -12.70
C ASN A 149 -41.44 33.90 -12.34
#